data_AF-A0A931VRF4-F1
#
_entry.id   AF-A0A931VRF4-F1
#
_cell.length_a   1.000
_cell.length_b   1.000
_cell.length_c   1.000
_cell.angle_alpha   90.00
_cell.angle_beta   90.00
_cell.angle_gamma   90.00
#
_symmetry.space_group_name_H-M   'P 1'
#
loop_
_entity.id
_entity.type
_entity.pdbx_description
1 polymer ?
#
loop_
_entity_poly.entity_id
_entity_poly.type
_entity_poly.pdbx_seq_one_letter_code
_entity_poly.pdbx_strand_id
1 'polypeptide(L)'
;AAQASQTSEVLFMDQRQLLTFGYVREIPFVPDYEKKYMMDQALGSNRNYFQQYYLDLSKKRFGLIITEPLKRVIKGRNTDSFSDENDAWVRWVSNPTLCFYKPIFTDQKVGVQLLAPRDDTTSCGKYLTGE
;
A
#
# COMPACT_ATOMS: atom_id res chain seq x y z
N ALA A 1 0.94 -8.15 -22.67
CA ALA A 1 1.24 -6.77 -22.27
C ALA A 1 0.08 -6.26 -21.44
N ALA A 2 0.28 -5.93 -20.17
CA ALA A 2 -0.80 -5.41 -19.33
C ALA A 2 -1.07 -3.96 -19.75
N GLN A 3 -2.21 -3.74 -20.38
CA GLN A 3 -2.66 -2.42 -20.81
C GLN A 3 -3.19 -1.71 -19.56
N ALA A 4 -2.32 -0.96 -18.88
CA ALA A 4 -2.76 -0.02 -17.86
C ALA A 4 -3.63 1.02 -18.56
N SER A 5 -4.94 0.98 -18.32
CA SER A 5 -5.88 1.99 -18.83
C SER A 5 -5.33 3.38 -18.50
N GLN A 6 -5.29 4.28 -19.49
CA GLN A 6 -4.70 5.63 -19.44
C GLN A 6 -5.31 6.57 -18.36
N THR A 7 -6.18 6.07 -17.49
CA THR A 7 -6.91 6.81 -16.46
C THR A 7 -6.55 6.40 -15.02
N SER A 8 -5.58 5.51 -14.84
CA SER A 8 -5.30 4.90 -13.53
C SER A 8 -4.08 5.55 -12.88
N GLU A 9 -4.22 6.10 -11.67
CA GLU A 9 -3.11 6.74 -10.94
C GLU A 9 -2.01 5.72 -10.57
N VAL A 10 -0.76 6.18 -10.47
CA VAL A 10 0.35 5.37 -9.93
C VAL A 10 0.67 5.86 -8.54
N LEU A 11 0.49 5.01 -7.54
CA LEU A 11 0.78 5.34 -6.16
C LEU A 11 2.22 4.96 -5.81
N PHE A 12 3.03 5.95 -5.42
CA PHE A 12 4.34 5.75 -4.83
C PHE A 12 4.22 5.82 -3.30
N MET A 13 3.97 4.67 -2.65
CA MET A 13 3.99 4.58 -1.18
C MET A 13 5.43 4.74 -0.67
N ASP A 14 6.37 4.20 -1.43
CA ASP A 14 7.81 4.38 -1.28
C ASP A 14 8.43 4.86 -2.61
N GLN A 15 9.72 5.17 -2.61
CA GLN A 15 10.49 5.59 -3.79
C GLN A 15 10.05 6.93 -4.42
N ARG A 16 9.45 7.84 -3.62
CA ARG A 16 8.98 9.15 -4.10
C ARG A 16 10.08 10.06 -4.62
N GLN A 17 11.33 9.85 -4.21
CA GLN A 17 12.48 10.59 -4.72
C GLN A 17 12.66 10.43 -6.24
N LEU A 18 12.12 9.35 -6.84
CA LEU A 18 12.10 9.18 -8.30
C LEU A 18 11.25 10.26 -8.99
N LEU A 19 10.17 10.70 -8.36
CA LEU A 19 9.35 11.82 -8.81
C LEU A 19 10.06 13.15 -8.53
N THR A 20 10.55 13.34 -7.30
CA THR A 20 11.21 14.59 -6.88
C THR A 20 12.43 14.94 -7.75
N PHE A 21 13.23 13.95 -8.13
CA PHE A 21 14.40 14.15 -8.99
C PHE A 21 14.09 14.06 -10.48
N GLY A 22 12.82 13.85 -10.85
CA GLY A 22 12.38 13.83 -12.25
C GLY A 22 12.89 12.64 -13.07
N TYR A 23 13.27 11.54 -12.41
CA TYR A 23 13.56 10.25 -13.06
C TYR A 23 12.30 9.59 -13.60
N VAL A 24 11.18 9.82 -12.93
CA VAL A 24 9.83 9.51 -13.42
C VAL A 24 9.07 10.82 -13.53
N ARG A 25 8.48 11.09 -14.71
CA ARG A 25 7.80 12.35 -15.03
C ARG A 25 6.34 12.07 -15.38
N GLU A 26 5.54 13.13 -15.36
CA GLU A 26 4.14 13.11 -15.83
C GLU A 26 3.19 12.20 -15.03
N ILE A 27 3.56 11.83 -13.81
CA ILE A 27 2.69 11.12 -12.87
C ILE A 27 2.26 12.08 -11.75
N PRO A 28 0.95 12.27 -11.51
CA PRO A 28 0.46 13.06 -10.38
C PRO A 28 0.99 12.52 -9.06
N PHE A 29 1.48 13.43 -8.20
CA PHE A 29 1.97 13.04 -6.89
C PHE A 29 0.81 12.86 -5.91
N VAL A 30 0.71 11.68 -5.29
CA VAL A 30 -0.28 11.37 -4.24
C VAL A 30 0.42 11.40 -2.87
N PRO A 31 0.32 12.50 -2.10
CA PRO A 31 1.01 12.63 -0.83
C PRO A 31 0.38 11.80 0.29
N ASP A 32 -0.92 11.53 0.19
CA ASP A 32 -1.72 11.04 1.32
C ASP A 32 -1.35 9.63 1.76
N TYR A 33 -0.78 8.79 0.88
CA TYR A 33 -0.46 7.38 1.17
C TYR A 33 1.04 7.10 1.15
N GLU A 34 1.79 8.05 1.68
CA GLU A 34 3.23 7.95 1.89
C GLU A 34 3.57 7.05 3.08
N LYS A 35 4.60 6.21 2.96
CA LYS A 35 4.94 5.21 3.97
C LYS A 35 5.11 5.75 5.40
N LYS A 36 5.88 6.81 5.62
CA LYS A 36 6.10 7.35 6.98
C LYS A 36 4.82 7.97 7.54
N TYR A 37 4.08 8.70 6.71
CA TYR A 37 2.79 9.26 7.13
C TYR A 37 1.77 8.16 7.44
N MET A 38 1.64 7.16 6.58
CA MET A 38 0.80 5.98 6.83
C MET A 38 1.21 5.24 8.11
N MET A 39 2.51 5.12 8.39
CA MET A 39 2.99 4.48 9.61
C MET A 39 2.57 5.26 10.85
N ASP A 40 2.71 6.59 10.84
CA ASP A 40 2.26 7.46 11.93
C ASP A 40 0.75 7.27 12.20
N GLN A 41 -0.06 7.28 11.14
CA GLN A 41 -1.50 7.02 11.25
C GLN A 41 -1.81 5.60 11.73
N ALA A 42 -1.01 4.59 11.35
CA ALA A 42 -1.17 3.20 11.77
C ALA A 42 -0.86 3.01 13.25
N LEU A 43 0.22 3.62 13.76
CA LEU A 43 0.57 3.61 15.18
C LEU A 43 -0.51 4.32 16.01
N GLY A 44 -1.08 5.41 15.49
CA GLY A 44 -2.23 6.10 16.08
C GLY A 44 -3.57 5.36 15.93
N SER A 45 -3.61 4.22 15.23
CA SER A 45 -4.85 3.48 14.92
C SER A 45 -5.95 4.36 14.30
N ASN A 46 -5.56 5.29 13.41
CA ASN A 46 -6.48 6.26 12.81
C ASN A 46 -7.40 5.62 11.77
N ARG A 47 -8.53 5.06 12.24
CA ARG A 47 -9.54 4.42 11.40
C ARG A 47 -10.08 5.33 10.31
N ASN A 48 -10.32 6.60 10.60
CA ASN A 48 -10.91 7.54 9.64
C ASN A 48 -9.98 7.76 8.43
N TYR A 49 -8.68 7.88 8.69
CA TYR A 49 -7.67 7.96 7.65
C TYR A 49 -7.65 6.70 6.77
N PHE A 50 -7.61 5.52 7.39
CA PHE A 50 -7.54 4.26 6.65
C PHE A 50 -8.83 3.88 5.93
N GLN A 51 -9.99 4.36 6.39
CA GLN A 51 -11.25 4.15 5.69
C GLN A 51 -11.20 4.73 4.27
N GLN A 52 -10.67 5.94 4.10
CA GLN A 52 -10.49 6.54 2.78
C GLN A 52 -9.50 5.74 1.94
N TYR A 53 -8.39 5.29 2.53
CA TYR A 53 -7.42 4.43 1.85
C TYR A 53 -8.07 3.14 1.33
N TYR A 54 -8.87 2.45 2.15
CA TYR A 54 -9.52 1.20 1.76
C TYR A 54 -10.59 1.41 0.69
N LEU A 55 -11.31 2.53 0.74
CA LEU A 55 -12.24 2.91 -0.33
C LEU A 55 -11.51 3.13 -1.66
N ASP A 56 -10.38 3.84 -1.65
CA ASP A 56 -9.57 4.06 -2.86
C ASP A 56 -9.03 2.75 -3.44
N LEU A 57 -8.57 1.82 -2.58
CA LEU A 57 -8.16 0.49 -2.99
C LEU A 57 -9.32 -0.30 -3.62
N SER A 58 -10.51 -0.27 -3.00
CA SER A 58 -11.68 -1.00 -3.49
C SER A 58 -12.18 -0.51 -4.84
N LYS A 59 -12.04 0.79 -5.10
CA LYS A 59 -12.38 1.43 -6.38
C LYS A 59 -11.31 1.22 -7.45
N LYS A 60 -10.22 0.51 -7.14
CA LYS A 60 -9.07 0.32 -8.02
C LYS A 60 -8.51 1.66 -8.54
N ARG A 61 -8.52 2.70 -7.69
CA ARG A 61 -8.05 4.06 -8.05
C ARG A 61 -6.65 4.03 -8.64
N PHE A 62 -5.78 3.19 -8.07
CA PHE A 62 -4.41 3.02 -8.52
C PHE A 62 -4.31 1.88 -9.52
N GLY A 63 -3.78 2.15 -10.71
CA GLY A 63 -3.43 1.10 -11.68
C GLY A 63 -2.16 0.36 -11.31
N LEU A 64 -1.28 1.03 -10.57
CA LEU A 64 -0.02 0.49 -10.08
C LEU A 64 0.30 1.08 -8.70
N ILE A 65 0.76 0.24 -7.78
CA ILE A 65 1.31 0.67 -6.49
C ILE A 65 2.76 0.25 -6.41
N ILE A 66 3.64 1.20 -6.08
CA ILE A 66 5.08 1.04 -5.90
C ILE A 66 5.38 1.16 -4.41
N THR A 67 5.95 0.11 -3.85
CA THR A 67 6.23 -0.02 -2.41
C THR A 67 7.42 -0.94 -2.18
N GLU A 68 7.87 -1.06 -0.94
CA GLU A 68 8.74 -2.16 -0.53
C GLU A 68 7.96 -3.49 -0.45
N PRO A 69 8.63 -4.66 -0.48
CA PRO A 69 7.94 -5.95 -0.36
C PRO A 69 7.07 -6.04 0.89
N LEU A 70 5.75 -6.06 0.69
CA LEU A 70 4.78 -6.12 1.78
C LEU A 70 4.77 -7.52 2.41
N LYS A 71 4.79 -7.55 3.74
CA LYS A 71 4.74 -8.79 4.53
C LYS A 71 3.41 -8.88 5.24
N ARG A 72 2.94 -10.11 5.49
CA ARG A 72 1.71 -10.38 6.26
C ARG A 72 1.98 -10.93 7.67
N VAL A 73 3.25 -10.98 8.07
CA VAL A 73 3.68 -11.63 9.31
C VAL A 73 3.55 -10.65 10.48
N ILE A 74 2.65 -10.98 11.41
CA ILE A 74 2.55 -10.36 12.72
C ILE A 74 3.63 -10.98 13.61
N LYS A 75 4.48 -10.14 14.20
CA LYS A 75 5.60 -10.55 15.06
C LYS A 75 5.14 -10.78 16.51
N GLY A 76 4.16 -10.01 16.99
CA GLY A 76 3.66 -10.08 18.36
C GLY A 76 4.57 -9.36 19.37
N ARG A 77 3.97 -8.86 20.46
CA ARG A 77 4.75 -8.24 21.56
C ARG A 77 5.69 -9.31 22.13
N ASN A 78 6.97 -8.96 22.27
CA ASN A 78 8.07 -9.75 22.88
C ASN A 78 9.07 -10.41 21.93
N THR A 79 8.98 -10.22 20.60
CA THR A 79 10.02 -10.75 19.69
C THR A 79 11.14 -9.77 19.36
N ASP A 80 10.88 -8.45 19.36
CA ASP A 80 11.82 -7.40 18.91
C ASP A 80 11.36 -5.98 19.33
N SER A 81 12.24 -4.98 19.37
CA SER A 81 11.91 -3.58 19.73
C SER A 81 11.02 -2.86 18.70
N PHE A 82 10.86 -3.43 17.50
CA PHE A 82 10.02 -2.90 16.41
C PHE A 82 8.80 -3.77 16.11
N SER A 83 8.39 -4.64 17.05
CA SER A 83 7.26 -5.56 16.87
C SER A 83 5.94 -4.80 16.68
N ASP A 84 5.71 -3.74 17.47
CA ASP A 84 4.46 -2.97 17.41
C ASP A 84 4.33 -2.18 16.10
N GLU A 85 5.43 -1.59 15.61
CA GLU A 85 5.46 -0.89 14.33
C GLU A 85 5.19 -1.85 13.15
N ASN A 86 5.86 -3.01 13.13
CA ASN A 86 5.60 -4.05 12.16
C ASN A 86 4.13 -4.48 12.18
N ASP A 87 3.60 -4.77 13.36
CA ASP A 87 2.24 -5.28 13.50
C ASP A 87 1.20 -4.23 13.10
N ALA A 88 1.42 -2.96 13.43
CA ALA A 88 0.58 -1.85 12.98
C ALA A 88 0.59 -1.74 11.45
N TRP A 89 1.77 -1.75 10.82
CA TRP A 89 1.89 -1.70 9.36
C TRP A 89 1.21 -2.89 8.68
N VAL A 90 1.37 -4.09 9.24
CA VAL A 90 0.76 -5.30 8.67
C VAL A 90 -0.76 -5.21 8.75
N ARG A 91 -1.32 -4.80 9.89
CA ARG A 91 -2.78 -4.69 10.10
C ARG A 91 -3.40 -3.60 9.23
N TRP A 92 -2.84 -2.38 9.27
CA TRP A 92 -3.46 -1.21 8.67
C TRP A 92 -3.13 -1.03 7.18
N VAL A 93 -1.99 -1.54 6.73
CA VAL A 93 -1.50 -1.31 5.36
C VAL A 93 -1.35 -2.63 4.61
N SER A 94 -0.42 -3.49 5.01
CA SER A 94 -0.01 -4.62 4.17
C SER A 94 -1.15 -5.60 3.88
N ASN A 95 -1.95 -5.96 4.89
CA ASN A 95 -3.06 -6.89 4.73
C ASN A 95 -4.19 -6.33 3.84
N PRO A 96 -4.69 -5.09 4.07
CA PRO A 96 -5.65 -4.45 3.17
C PRO A 96 -5.11 -4.29 1.73
N THR A 97 -3.90 -3.75 1.56
CA THR A 97 -3.30 -3.54 0.23
C THR A 97 -3.19 -4.85 -0.52
N LEU A 98 -2.63 -5.90 0.09
CA LEU A 98 -2.46 -7.21 -0.55
C LEU A 98 -3.79 -7.97 -0.70
N CYS A 99 -4.88 -7.51 -0.08
CA CYS A 99 -6.21 -8.05 -0.33
C CYS A 99 -6.78 -7.51 -1.63
N PHE A 100 -6.72 -6.19 -1.86
CA PHE A 100 -7.26 -5.57 -3.08
C PHE A 100 -6.30 -5.66 -4.28
N TYR A 101 -5.00 -5.74 -4.02
CA TYR A 101 -3.94 -5.76 -5.02
C TYR A 101 -3.09 -7.04 -4.92
N LYS A 102 -2.45 -7.42 -6.03
CA LYS A 102 -1.54 -8.57 -6.12
C LYS A 102 -0.15 -8.12 -6.60
N PRO A 103 0.94 -8.68 -6.05
CA PRO A 103 2.27 -8.47 -6.61
C PRO A 103 2.34 -8.97 -8.05
N ILE A 104 2.83 -8.11 -8.94
CA ILE A 104 3.15 -8.45 -10.33
C ILE A 104 4.65 -8.47 -10.59
N PHE A 105 5.42 -7.84 -9.71
CA PHE A 105 6.89 -7.84 -9.71
C PHE A 105 7.40 -7.64 -8.29
N THR A 106 8.49 -8.30 -7.95
CA THR A 106 9.20 -8.08 -6.67
C THR A 106 10.67 -8.33 -6.89
N ASP A 107 11.49 -7.33 -6.58
CA ASP A 107 12.93 -7.45 -6.51
C ASP A 107 13.36 -7.24 -5.06
N GLN A 108 13.74 -8.35 -4.42
CA GLN A 108 14.18 -8.36 -3.02
C GLN A 108 15.56 -7.72 -2.84
N LYS A 109 16.40 -7.68 -3.88
CA LYS A 109 17.75 -7.11 -3.80
C LYS A 109 17.69 -5.59 -3.70
N VAL A 110 16.80 -4.97 -4.49
CA VAL A 110 16.61 -3.51 -4.49
C VAL A 110 15.46 -3.07 -3.59
N GLY A 111 14.72 -4.00 -3.00
CA GLY A 111 13.64 -3.71 -2.06
C GLY A 111 12.43 -3.05 -2.71
N VAL A 112 12.06 -3.46 -3.93
CA VAL A 112 10.91 -2.90 -4.66
C VAL A 112 9.88 -3.97 -4.99
N GLN A 113 8.61 -3.64 -4.81
CA GLN A 113 7.46 -4.44 -5.18
C GLN A 113 6.46 -3.58 -5.95
N LEU A 114 5.98 -4.13 -7.07
CA LEU A 114 4.92 -3.54 -7.89
C LEU A 114 3.64 -4.35 -7.70
N LEU A 115 2.54 -3.66 -7.40
CA LEU A 115 1.24 -4.27 -7.21
C LEU A 115 0.25 -3.76 -8.24
N ALA A 116 -0.58 -4.65 -8.78
CA ALA A 116 -1.71 -4.30 -9.65
C ALA A 116 -3.04 -4.74 -9.00
N PRO A 117 -4.18 -4.12 -9.37
CA PRO A 117 -5.47 -4.52 -8.86
C PRO A 117 -5.75 -6.01 -9.08
N ARG A 118 -6.43 -6.65 -8.12
CA ARG A 118 -7.00 -7.98 -8.33
C ARG A 118 -8.31 -7.89 -9.09
N ASP A 119 -8.64 -8.97 -9.78
CA ASP A 119 -9.90 -9.12 -10.49
C ASP A 119 -11.03 -9.41 -9.51
N ASP A 120 -10.83 -10.40 -8.64
CA ASP A 120 -11.74 -10.75 -7.53
C ASP A 120 -11.26 -10.16 -6.19
N THR A 121 -12.10 -9.34 -5.59
CA THR A 121 -11.90 -8.70 -4.27
C THR A 121 -13.07 -8.93 -3.32
N THR A 122 -13.94 -9.91 -3.60
CA THR A 122 -15.18 -10.15 -2.85
C THR A 122 -14.93 -10.34 -1.35
N SER A 123 -13.87 -11.08 -0.99
CA SER A 123 -13.49 -11.34 0.41
C SER A 123 -12.85 -10.13 1.13
N CYS A 124 -12.53 -9.05 0.41
CA CYS A 124 -11.90 -7.86 0.97
C CYS A 124 -12.91 -6.86 1.53
N GLY A 125 -14.21 -7.10 1.38
CA GLY A 125 -15.28 -6.24 1.93
C GLY A 125 -15.18 -6.01 3.44
N LYS A 126 -14.56 -6.94 4.18
CA LYS A 126 -14.26 -6.80 5.62
C LYS A 126 -13.47 -5.55 6.00
N TYR A 127 -12.67 -5.00 5.08
CA TYR A 127 -11.93 -3.76 5.35
C TYR A 127 -12.78 -2.51 5.16
N LEU A 128 -13.93 -2.62 4.49
CA LEU A 128 -14.84 -1.49 4.23
C LEU A 128 -15.91 -1.34 5.33
N THR A 129 -16.20 -2.41 6.06
CA THR A 129 -17.25 -2.45 7.10
C THR A 129 -16.80 -1.95 8.46
N GLY A 130 -15.51 -1.66 8.65
CA GLY A 130 -14.98 -1.05 9.86
C GLY A 130 -14.84 -1.99 11.08
N GLU A 131 -15.03 -3.31 10.88
CA GLU A 131 -14.86 -4.34 11.90
C GLU A 131 -13.38 -4.57 12.24
#